data_AF-A0A2Z6NRD1-F1
#
_entry.id   AF-A0A2Z6NRD1-F1
#
_cell.length_a   1.000
_cell.length_b   1.000
_cell.length_c   1.000
_cell.angle_alpha   90.00
_cell.angle_beta   90.00
_cell.angle_gamma   90.00
#
_symmetry.space_group_name_H-M   'P 1'
#
loop_
_entity.id
_entity.type
_entity.pdbx_description
1 polymer ?
#
loop_
_entity_poly.entity_id
_entity_poly.type
_entity_poly.pdbx_seq_one_letter_code
_entity_poly.pdbx_strand_id
1 'polypeptide(L)'
;MQRRIENLNISIHIKLPPSILSCKTLKVLKLKGITVYDLSHHQVNFPVLKTLHLKWVFFQRHRNVAKILSGCPILEELQTKHLSVVSIDSLVPKKELEGLLPNLIKARISDDYIIPIMFVYNVESLCMQLFSPYINTYL
;
A
#
# COMPACT_ATOMS: atom_id res chain seq x y z
N MET A 1 13.45 -26.45 10.62
CA MET A 1 12.17 -26.27 9.91
C MET A 1 11.79 -24.79 9.93
N GLN A 2 12.00 -24.05 8.84
CA GLN A 2 11.58 -22.65 8.74
C GLN A 2 10.24 -22.64 8.02
N ARG A 3 9.15 -22.37 8.74
CA ARG A 3 7.82 -22.22 8.14
C ARG A 3 7.89 -21.05 7.14
N ARG A 4 7.82 -21.35 5.84
CA ARG A 4 7.79 -20.35 4.76
C ARG A 4 6.38 -19.77 4.69
N ILE A 5 6.14 -18.67 5.40
CA ILE A 5 4.84 -18.00 5.39
C ILE A 5 4.66 -17.38 4.00
N GLU A 6 3.58 -17.77 3.32
CA GLU A 6 3.22 -17.22 1.99
C GLU A 6 2.09 -16.20 2.06
N ASN A 7 1.22 -16.33 3.06
CA ASN A 7 0.04 -15.50 3.24
C ASN A 7 0.07 -14.90 4.65
N LEU A 8 0.09 -13.58 4.74
CA LEU A 8 0.09 -12.87 6.01
C LEU A 8 -1.08 -11.89 6.05
N ASN A 9 -1.92 -12.03 7.08
CA ASN A 9 -3.01 -11.12 7.38
C ASN A 9 -2.86 -10.62 8.82
N ILE A 10 -2.72 -9.31 8.97
CA ILE A 10 -2.62 -8.65 10.27
C ILE A 10 -3.76 -7.66 10.37
N SER A 11 -4.61 -7.80 11.40
CA SER A 11 -5.75 -6.93 11.67
C SER A 11 -5.76 -6.48 13.13
N ILE A 12 -4.78 -5.66 13.50
CA ILE A 12 -4.63 -5.12 14.87
C ILE A 12 -3.94 -3.76 14.81
N HIS A 13 -4.27 -2.87 15.76
CA HIS A 13 -3.66 -1.56 15.89
C HIS A 13 -2.24 -1.62 16.44
N ILE A 14 -1.27 -1.91 15.56
CA ILE A 14 0.16 -1.99 15.91
C ILE A 14 1.05 -1.24 14.92
N LYS A 15 2.26 -0.96 15.38
CA LYS A 15 3.39 -0.60 14.50
C LYS A 15 3.74 -1.77 13.59
N LEU A 16 3.93 -1.51 12.30
CA LEU A 16 4.40 -2.51 11.34
C LEU A 16 5.77 -3.07 11.79
N PRO A 17 5.88 -4.38 12.08
CA PRO A 17 7.17 -4.99 12.39
C PRO A 17 8.12 -4.94 11.18
N PRO A 18 9.35 -4.41 11.34
CA PRO A 18 10.31 -4.32 10.22
C PRO A 18 10.65 -5.66 9.58
N SER A 19 10.61 -6.75 10.34
CA SER A 19 10.90 -8.11 9.86
C SER A 19 9.98 -8.57 8.73
N ILE A 20 8.76 -8.02 8.65
CA ILE A 20 7.81 -8.31 7.57
C ILE A 20 8.32 -7.75 6.25
N LEU A 21 8.97 -6.59 6.26
CA LEU A 21 9.40 -5.84 5.07
C LEU A 21 10.42 -6.59 4.20
N SER A 22 11.09 -7.61 4.75
CA SER A 22 12.09 -8.43 4.06
C SER A 22 11.63 -9.88 3.83
N CYS A 23 10.35 -10.18 4.00
CA CYS A 23 9.84 -11.54 3.89
C CYS A 23 9.71 -11.98 2.42
N LYS A 24 10.73 -12.71 1.95
CA LYS A 24 10.87 -13.10 0.54
C LYS A 24 9.87 -14.15 0.05
N THR A 25 9.11 -14.78 0.94
CA THR A 25 8.18 -15.86 0.62
C THR A 25 6.73 -15.40 0.49
N LEU A 26 6.42 -14.16 0.90
CA LEU A 26 5.06 -13.65 0.89
C LEU A 26 4.55 -13.47 -0.54
N LYS A 27 3.44 -14.14 -0.84
CA LYS A 27 2.63 -13.98 -2.05
C LYS A 27 1.45 -13.05 -1.79
N VAL A 28 0.91 -13.06 -0.57
CA VAL A 28 -0.22 -12.24 -0.14
C VAL A 28 0.09 -11.53 1.17
N LEU A 29 -0.07 -10.21 1.18
CA LEU A 29 0.09 -9.36 2.36
C LEU A 29 -1.16 -8.50 2.54
N LYS A 30 -1.86 -8.72 3.65
CA LYS A 30 -3.04 -7.96 4.04
C LYS A 30 -2.78 -7.29 5.38
N LEU A 31 -2.81 -5.96 5.38
CA LEU A 31 -2.57 -5.14 6.57
C LEU A 31 -3.83 -4.33 6.86
N LYS A 32 -4.34 -4.47 8.08
CA LYS A 32 -5.48 -3.71 8.59
C LYS A 32 -5.17 -3.08 9.94
N GLY A 33 -5.35 -1.76 10.04
CA GLY A 33 -5.14 -1.02 11.29
C GLY A 33 -3.67 -0.76 11.63
N ILE A 34 -2.78 -0.67 10.64
CA ILE A 34 -1.32 -0.65 10.88
C ILE A 34 -0.76 0.76 10.82
N THR A 35 0.22 1.05 11.69
CA THR A 35 1.03 2.28 11.62
C THR A 35 2.40 1.97 11.01
N VAL A 36 2.71 2.62 9.89
CA VAL A 36 3.99 2.52 9.18
C VAL A 36 4.84 3.73 9.53
N TYR A 37 5.78 3.51 10.45
CA TYR A 37 6.79 4.51 10.82
C TYR A 37 7.80 4.72 9.69
N ASP A 38 8.72 5.66 9.89
CA ASP A 38 9.79 5.95 8.96
C ASP A 38 10.54 4.70 8.47
N LEU A 39 10.46 4.48 7.16
CA LEU A 39 11.14 3.37 6.49
C LEU A 39 12.50 3.77 5.93
N SER A 40 13.03 4.98 6.18
CA SER A 40 14.28 5.46 5.55
C SER A 40 15.45 4.48 5.66
N HIS A 41 15.63 3.88 6.84
CA HIS A 41 16.72 2.93 7.12
C HIS A 41 16.34 1.45 6.90
N HIS A 42 15.12 1.18 6.41
CA HIS A 42 14.62 -0.17 6.21
C HIS A 42 14.63 -0.54 4.73
N GLN A 43 15.11 -1.73 4.39
CA GLN A 43 14.91 -2.25 3.04
C GLN A 43 13.53 -2.91 2.96
N VAL A 44 12.80 -2.63 1.88
CA VAL A 44 11.53 -3.29 1.58
C VAL A 44 11.75 -4.18 0.37
N ASN A 45 11.44 -5.47 0.51
CA ASN A 45 11.68 -6.48 -0.51
C ASN A 45 10.67 -7.62 -0.41
N PHE A 46 9.76 -7.63 -1.36
CA PHE A 46 8.68 -8.60 -1.53
C PHE A 46 8.73 -9.17 -2.96
N PRO A 47 9.75 -9.99 -3.27
CA PRO A 47 10.08 -10.36 -4.65
C PRO A 47 9.02 -11.23 -5.32
N VAL A 48 8.16 -11.89 -4.55
CA VAL A 48 7.13 -12.81 -5.05
C VAL A 48 5.69 -12.39 -4.65
N LEU A 49 5.52 -11.16 -4.17
CA LEU A 49 4.24 -10.67 -3.69
C LEU A 49 3.32 -10.27 -4.84
N LYS A 50 2.19 -10.96 -4.94
CA LYS A 50 1.17 -10.76 -5.97
C LYS A 50 -0.01 -9.93 -5.47
N THR A 51 -0.31 -9.99 -4.17
CA THR A 51 -1.48 -9.31 -3.59
C THR A 51 -1.08 -8.45 -2.39
N LEU A 52 -1.41 -7.17 -2.45
CA LEU A 52 -1.20 -6.20 -1.38
C LEU A 52 -2.51 -5.50 -1.03
N HIS A 53 -3.03 -5.75 0.16
CA HIS A 53 -4.22 -5.07 0.69
C HIS A 53 -3.85 -4.22 1.89
N LEU A 54 -4.16 -2.93 1.82
CA LEU A 54 -3.92 -1.96 2.89
C LEU A 54 -5.25 -1.33 3.30
N LYS A 55 -5.64 -1.51 4.56
CA LYS A 55 -6.88 -0.96 5.11
C LYS A 55 -6.63 -0.26 6.43
N TRP A 56 -7.09 0.97 6.64
CA TRP A 56 -6.82 1.73 7.87
C TRP A 56 -5.33 1.77 8.20
N VAL A 57 -4.49 2.16 7.23
CA VAL A 57 -3.04 2.21 7.39
C VAL A 57 -2.58 3.65 7.50
N PHE A 58 -1.83 3.94 8.56
CA PHE A 58 -1.34 5.26 8.92
C PHE A 58 0.14 5.34 8.59
N PHE A 59 0.52 6.14 7.59
CA PHE A 59 1.90 6.34 7.18
C PHE A 59 2.49 7.57 7.86
N GLN A 60 3.66 7.42 8.47
CA GLN A 60 4.37 8.58 9.02
C GLN A 60 4.86 9.51 7.90
N ARG A 61 5.29 8.96 6.75
CA ARG A 61 5.78 9.74 5.60
C ARG A 61 5.18 9.26 4.28
N HIS A 62 4.92 10.19 3.36
CA HIS A 62 4.40 9.87 2.03
C HIS A 62 5.34 8.93 1.25
N ARG A 63 6.66 9.13 1.35
CA ARG A 63 7.67 8.26 0.71
C ARG A 63 7.63 6.80 1.15
N ASN A 64 7.06 6.49 2.31
CA ASN A 64 6.93 5.09 2.75
C ASN A 64 5.99 4.31 1.85
N VAL A 65 4.99 4.97 1.26
CA VAL A 65 4.05 4.37 0.32
C VAL A 65 4.80 3.92 -0.94
N ALA A 66 5.54 4.85 -1.55
CA ALA A 66 6.40 4.59 -2.71
C ALA A 66 7.36 3.43 -2.43
N LYS A 67 8.00 3.44 -1.25
CA LYS A 67 8.96 2.43 -0.83
C LYS A 67 8.35 1.03 -0.65
N ILE A 68 7.10 0.94 -0.19
CA ILE A 68 6.39 -0.34 -0.12
C ILE A 68 6.06 -0.84 -1.52
N LEU A 69 5.52 0.03 -2.38
CA LEU A 69 5.13 -0.34 -3.75
C LEU A 69 6.34 -0.76 -4.58
N SER A 70 7.47 -0.04 -4.51
CA SER A 70 8.70 -0.39 -5.22
C SER A 70 9.32 -1.71 -4.76
N GLY A 71 9.01 -2.15 -3.53
CA GLY A 71 9.41 -3.44 -3.01
C GLY A 71 8.63 -4.63 -3.59
N CYS A 72 7.58 -4.40 -4.40
CA CYS A 72 6.66 -5.41 -4.90
C CYS A 72 6.66 -5.49 -6.44
N PRO A 73 7.77 -5.93 -7.09
CA PRO A 73 7.96 -5.81 -8.54
C PRO A 73 6.99 -6.62 -9.41
N ILE A 74 6.38 -7.66 -8.84
CA ILE A 74 5.43 -8.55 -9.55
C ILE A 74 3.99 -8.41 -9.03
N LEU A 75 3.66 -7.27 -8.41
CA LEU A 75 2.34 -7.07 -7.82
C LEU A 75 1.25 -7.10 -8.91
N GLU A 76 0.27 -8.00 -8.74
CA GLU A 76 -0.86 -8.20 -9.66
C GLU A 76 -2.14 -7.53 -9.13
N GLU A 77 -2.31 -7.47 -7.81
CA GLU A 77 -3.50 -6.90 -7.17
C GLU A 77 -3.15 -5.94 -6.03
N LEU A 78 -3.67 -4.71 -6.13
CA LEU A 78 -3.58 -3.67 -5.11
C LEU A 78 -4.97 -3.29 -4.62
N GLN A 79 -5.15 -3.31 -3.30
CA GLN A 79 -6.33 -2.72 -2.67
C GLN A 79 -5.92 -1.73 -1.58
N THR A 80 -6.47 -0.52 -1.62
CA THR A 80 -6.28 0.51 -0.58
C THR A 80 -7.62 1.03 -0.08
N LYS A 81 -7.70 1.25 1.23
CA LYS A 81 -8.89 1.80 1.88
C LYS A 81 -8.54 2.53 3.17
N HIS A 82 -8.89 3.82 3.28
CA HIS A 82 -8.63 4.63 4.47
C HIS A 82 -7.14 4.69 4.82
N LEU A 83 -6.32 5.03 3.84
CA LEU A 83 -4.93 5.41 4.07
C LEU A 83 -4.87 6.84 4.60
N SER A 84 -3.90 7.12 5.46
CA SER A 84 -3.58 8.50 5.90
C SER A 84 -2.07 8.69 5.99
N VAL A 85 -1.61 9.93 5.80
CA VAL A 85 -0.20 10.32 5.98
C VAL A 85 -0.13 11.49 6.96
N VAL A 86 0.78 11.42 7.94
CA VAL A 86 0.93 12.46 8.98
C VAL A 86 1.81 13.63 8.55
N SER A 87 2.83 13.37 7.73
CA SER A 87 3.86 14.37 7.37
C SER A 87 3.42 15.32 6.25
N ILE A 88 3.82 16.60 6.37
CA ILE A 88 3.71 17.67 5.35
C ILE A 88 4.89 17.61 4.35
N ASP A 89 5.79 16.62 4.45
CA ASP A 89 6.84 16.41 3.44
C ASP A 89 6.23 16.44 2.03
N SER A 90 6.86 17.21 1.12
CA SER A 90 6.41 17.39 -0.26
C SER A 90 6.02 16.05 -0.89
N LEU A 91 4.89 16.04 -1.61
CA LEU A 91 4.41 14.90 -2.41
C LEU A 91 5.59 14.20 -3.08
N VAL A 92 5.63 12.88 -3.01
CA VAL A 92 6.70 12.11 -3.66
C VAL A 92 6.76 12.53 -5.14
N PRO A 93 7.93 12.92 -5.66
CA PRO A 93 8.06 13.38 -7.04
C PRO A 93 7.45 12.34 -7.98
N LYS A 94 6.61 12.77 -8.92
CA LYS A 94 5.93 11.91 -9.88
C LYS A 94 6.88 10.89 -10.54
N LYS A 95 8.12 11.31 -10.82
CA LYS A 95 9.18 10.50 -11.43
C LYS A 95 9.62 9.30 -10.58
N GLU A 96 9.60 9.38 -9.25
CA GLU A 96 9.96 8.25 -8.38
C GLU A 96 8.88 7.16 -8.36
N LEU A 97 7.70 7.49 -8.87
CA LEU A 97 6.52 6.64 -8.82
C LEU A 97 6.13 6.08 -10.19
N GLU A 98 6.75 6.58 -11.26
CA GLU A 98 6.56 6.08 -12.62
C GLU A 98 7.09 4.64 -12.74
N GLY A 99 6.26 3.74 -13.28
CA GLY A 99 6.65 2.36 -13.55
C GLY A 99 6.78 1.44 -12.32
N LEU A 100 6.32 1.86 -11.13
CA LEU A 100 6.44 1.04 -9.91
C LEU A 100 5.66 -0.28 -9.96
N LEU A 101 4.60 -0.36 -10.76
CA LEU A 101 3.64 -1.47 -10.75
C LEU A 101 3.41 -2.00 -12.17
N PRO A 102 4.45 -2.52 -12.86
CA PRO A 102 4.37 -2.88 -14.27
C PRO A 102 3.48 -4.11 -14.54
N ASN A 103 3.21 -4.93 -13.51
CA ASN A 103 2.42 -6.16 -13.62
C ASN A 103 1.02 -6.03 -12.99
N LEU A 104 0.58 -4.81 -12.66
CA LEU A 104 -0.67 -4.61 -11.94
C LEU A 104 -1.87 -4.89 -12.86
N ILE A 105 -2.69 -5.85 -12.47
CA ILE A 105 -3.88 -6.30 -13.21
C ILE A 105 -5.14 -5.69 -12.59
N LYS A 106 -5.18 -5.61 -11.26
CA LYS A 106 -6.36 -5.17 -10.51
C LYS A 106 -5.99 -4.12 -9.48
N ALA A 107 -6.74 -3.02 -9.48
CA ALA A 107 -6.63 -1.98 -8.49
C ALA A 107 -8.00 -1.61 -7.94
N ARG A 108 -8.12 -1.62 -6.60
CA ARG A 108 -9.26 -1.05 -5.90
C ARG A 108 -8.78 0.01 -4.94
N ILE A 109 -9.04 1.27 -5.26
CA ILE A 109 -8.58 2.41 -4.48
C ILE A 109 -9.79 3.12 -3.88
N SER A 110 -9.77 3.34 -2.56
CA SER A 110 -10.74 4.21 -1.89
C SER A 110 -10.14 5.60 -1.74
N ASP A 111 -11.00 6.61 -1.55
CA ASP A 111 -10.75 8.06 -1.51
C ASP A 111 -9.63 8.56 -0.58
N ASP A 112 -8.42 8.15 -0.89
CA ASP A 112 -7.21 8.46 -0.16
C ASP A 112 -6.26 9.07 -1.20
N TYR A 113 -6.07 10.40 -1.22
CA TYR A 113 -5.19 11.15 -2.16
C TYR A 113 -3.70 10.72 -2.12
N ILE A 114 -3.40 9.66 -1.38
CA ILE A 114 -2.07 9.09 -1.10
C ILE A 114 -1.58 8.20 -2.23
N ILE A 115 -2.49 7.52 -2.94
CA ILE A 115 -2.15 6.79 -4.16
C ILE A 115 -2.66 7.59 -5.36
N PRO A 116 -1.80 8.38 -6.01
CA PRO A 116 -2.17 9.04 -7.26
C PRO A 116 -2.71 8.05 -8.30
N ILE A 117 -3.86 8.41 -8.89
CA ILE A 117 -4.55 7.62 -9.91
C ILE A 117 -3.63 7.19 -11.06
N MET A 118 -2.64 8.02 -11.40
CA MET A 118 -1.66 7.72 -12.46
C MET A 118 -0.80 6.47 -12.21
N PHE A 119 -0.87 5.83 -11.03
CA PHE A 119 -0.17 4.54 -10.79
C PHE A 119 -1.01 3.32 -11.09
N VAL A 120 -2.33 3.48 -11.18
CA VAL A 120 -3.25 2.35 -11.27
C VAL A 120 -4.20 2.46 -12.45
N TYR A 121 -4.01 3.44 -13.33
CA TYR A 121 -4.94 3.70 -14.42
C TYR A 121 -4.86 2.70 -15.60
N ASN A 122 -3.69 2.07 -15.81
CA ASN A 122 -3.45 1.13 -16.93
C ASN A 122 -3.75 -0.35 -16.60
N VAL A 123 -4.61 -0.61 -15.63
CA VAL A 123 -4.90 -1.98 -15.17
C VAL A 123 -6.14 -2.54 -15.87
N GLU A 124 -6.26 -3.87 -15.96
CA GLU A 124 -7.45 -4.52 -16.55
C GLU A 124 -8.73 -4.24 -15.76
N SER A 125 -8.63 -4.12 -14.44
CA SER A 125 -9.76 -3.82 -13.57
C SER A 125 -9.42 -2.73 -12.56
N LEU A 126 -9.97 -1.54 -12.77
CA LEU A 126 -9.86 -0.40 -11.85
C LEU A 126 -11.21 -0.12 -11.20
N CYS A 127 -11.24 -0.12 -9.86
CA CYS A 127 -12.39 0.32 -9.08
C CYS A 127 -11.97 1.47 -8.15
N MET A 128 -12.65 2.61 -8.28
CA MET A 128 -12.45 3.77 -7.42
C MET A 128 -13.69 3.98 -6.55
N GLN A 129 -13.49 4.01 -5.23
CA GLN A 129 -14.55 4.29 -4.27
C GLN A 129 -14.32 5.69 -3.69
N LEU A 130 -14.98 6.68 -4.28
CA LEU A 130 -15.01 8.05 -3.78
C LEU A 130 -15.99 8.12 -2.60
N PHE A 131 -15.49 8.48 -1.42
CA PHE A 131 -16.32 8.75 -0.26
C PHE A 131 -16.45 10.26 -0.18
N SER A 132 -17.49 10.81 -0.83
CA SER A 132 -17.85 12.21 -0.63
C SER A 132 -18.10 12.45 0.86
N PRO A 133 -17.30 13.28 1.54
CA PRO A 133 -17.55 13.61 2.94
C PRO A 133 -18.76 14.54 3.13
N TYR A 134 -19.52 14.86 2.06
CA TYR A 134 -20.55 15.91 2.05
C TYR A 134 -21.97 15.48 1.65
N ILE A 135 -22.35 14.20 1.74
CA ILE A 135 -23.78 13.80 1.56
C ILE A 135 -24.36 13.21 2.85
N ASN A 136 -24.21 13.93 3.97
CA ASN A 136 -25.01 13.72 5.19
C ASN A 136 -25.04 14.98 6.07
N THR A 137 -25.43 16.11 5.49
CA THR A 137 -26.05 17.20 6.26
C THR A 137 -27.33 17.60 5.56
N TYR A 138 -28.42 17.65 6.33
CA TYR A 138 -29.80 18.05 5.98
C TYR A 138 -30.75 16.92 5.50
N LEU A 139 -31.22 16.13 6.47
CA LEU A 139 -32.63 15.73 6.59
C LEU A 139 -33.11 16.12 7.99
#